data_AF-A0A2E9YC50-F1
#
_entry.id   AF-A0A2E9YC50-F1
#
_cell.length_a   1.000
_cell.length_b   1.000
_cell.length_c   1.000
_cell.angle_alpha   90.00
_cell.angle_beta   90.00
_cell.angle_gamma   90.00
#
_symmetry.space_group_name_H-M   'P 1'
#
loop_
_entity.id
_entity.type
_entity.pdbx_description
1 polymer ?
#
loop_
_entity_poly.entity_id
_entity_poly.type
_entity_poly.pdbx_seq_one_letter_code
_entity_poly.pdbx_strand_id
1 'polypeptide(L)'
;MKKSFNITLIGAIALLFAVQGCKPFEEEGIELPGTPTASISWEFIDAIDSTGQVVGTDSNRVFVSAEAVEGAFLHFWDFGNGQTSDQPSDTTYYPVEGEYALSYAVHTAGGMGTATATIVIDQTLELPCEGTKALLTGCDSQRTWKLSNEAGAISVGPAPYSTEWYTSPADGHTEWQVDDRYQFTEDGAYLYNNNGSTMNPFDGYVETVLEIAPTTYLLTEGAGTSGEDQISLAAFDEALCGFMGVWDSGPYYDIVELTESRLVLHGPIQGGDCVQEKGWFTIVFVTD
;
A
#
# COMPACT_ATOMS: atom_id res chain seq x y z
N MET A 1 17.07 -43.15 103.90
CA MET A 1 16.51 -41.78 103.82
C MET A 1 17.29 -41.00 102.77
N LYS A 2 16.57 -40.33 101.87
CA LYS A 2 17.05 -39.75 100.60
C LYS A 2 17.93 -38.51 100.82
N LYS A 3 18.99 -38.39 100.01
CA LYS A 3 19.79 -37.16 99.83
C LYS A 3 18.96 -36.12 99.07
N SER A 4 19.03 -34.86 99.49
CA SER A 4 18.59 -33.69 98.73
C SER A 4 19.73 -32.68 98.62
N PHE A 5 19.79 -32.05 97.45
CA PHE A 5 20.80 -31.15 96.91
C PHE A 5 20.13 -29.79 96.68
N ASN A 6 20.83 -28.66 96.90
CA ASN A 6 20.50 -27.29 96.42
C ASN A 6 21.76 -26.42 96.67
N ILE A 7 22.52 -25.93 95.68
CA ILE A 7 22.31 -24.90 94.62
C ILE A 7 22.26 -23.46 95.17
N THR A 8 23.36 -22.72 95.01
CA THR A 8 23.50 -21.24 94.84
C THR A 8 25.01 -20.92 94.82
N LEU A 9 25.62 -20.08 93.98
CA LEU A 9 25.27 -19.34 92.78
C LEU A 9 26.62 -18.79 92.27
N ILE A 10 27.06 -19.20 91.07
CA ILE A 10 28.25 -18.66 90.39
C ILE A 10 27.81 -17.37 89.70
N GLY A 11 28.33 -16.24 90.16
CA GLY A 11 27.98 -14.91 89.66
C GLY A 11 29.21 -14.03 89.50
N ALA A 12 30.09 -14.36 88.56
CA ALA A 12 31.06 -13.44 87.96
C ALA A 12 31.66 -14.13 86.73
N ILE A 13 31.87 -13.39 85.63
CA ILE A 13 32.28 -13.84 84.28
C ILE A 13 31.09 -14.05 83.34
N ALA A 14 30.40 -12.96 83.01
CA ALA A 14 29.54 -12.86 81.82
C ALA A 14 29.38 -11.38 81.43
N LEU A 15 30.48 -10.67 81.22
CA LEU A 15 30.46 -9.31 80.68
C LEU A 15 31.77 -9.07 79.95
N LEU A 16 31.88 -9.61 78.73
CA LEU A 16 32.74 -9.13 77.64
C LEU A 16 32.65 -10.09 76.44
N PHE A 17 31.45 -10.23 75.86
CA PHE A 17 31.34 -10.58 74.45
C PHE A 17 30.58 -9.44 73.79
N ALA A 18 31.35 -8.45 73.37
CA ALA A 18 30.87 -7.35 72.58
C ALA A 18 30.16 -7.91 71.34
N VAL A 19 28.93 -7.47 71.17
CA VAL A 19 28.05 -7.74 70.05
C VAL A 19 28.69 -7.17 68.78
N GLN A 20 29.59 -7.91 68.14
CA GLN A 20 29.88 -7.69 66.72
C GLN A 20 28.83 -8.45 65.92
N GLY A 21 27.61 -7.91 65.89
CA GLY A 21 26.68 -8.26 64.83
C GLY A 21 27.32 -7.81 63.52
N CYS A 22 27.54 -8.74 62.59
CA CYS A 22 27.86 -8.36 61.21
C CYS A 22 26.79 -7.38 60.76
N LYS A 23 27.17 -6.16 60.33
CA LYS A 23 26.25 -5.34 59.55
C LYS A 23 25.82 -6.19 58.35
N PRO A 24 24.53 -6.27 58.00
CA PRO A 24 24.12 -6.95 56.79
C PRO A 24 24.94 -6.38 55.64
N PHE A 25 25.47 -7.27 54.80
CA PHE A 25 26.16 -6.87 53.58
C PHE A 25 25.12 -6.22 52.67
N GLU A 26 25.13 -4.90 52.62
CA GLU A 26 24.44 -4.13 51.58
C GLU A 26 25.38 -4.14 50.37
N GLU A 27 24.98 -4.81 49.29
CA GLU A 27 25.64 -4.58 48.01
C GLU A 27 25.46 -3.10 47.67
N GLU A 28 26.56 -2.40 47.40
CA GLU A 28 26.49 -1.08 46.75
C GLU A 28 25.68 -1.29 45.46
N GLY A 29 24.46 -0.76 45.45
CA GLY A 29 23.58 -0.88 44.29
C GLY A 29 24.28 -0.33 43.06
N ILE A 30 24.19 -1.05 41.94
CA ILE A 30 24.72 -0.57 40.66
C ILE A 30 23.95 0.72 40.30
N GLU A 31 24.67 1.84 40.13
CA GLU A 31 24.06 3.05 39.60
C GLU A 31 23.65 2.81 38.14
N LEU A 32 22.34 2.79 37.89
CA LEU A 32 21.81 2.72 36.55
C LEU A 32 21.84 4.13 35.92
N PRO A 33 22.24 4.26 34.66
CA PRO A 33 22.15 5.53 33.95
C PRO A 33 20.68 5.98 33.87
N GLY A 34 20.47 7.30 33.86
CA GLY A 34 19.13 7.88 33.73
C GLY A 34 18.48 7.57 32.37
N THR A 35 17.17 7.76 32.27
CA THR A 35 16.43 7.57 31.02
C THR A 35 16.96 8.52 29.93
N PRO A 36 17.13 8.04 28.69
CA PRO A 36 17.61 8.90 27.62
C PRO A 36 16.59 9.99 27.30
N THR A 37 17.07 11.16 26.90
CA THR A 37 16.21 12.23 26.35
C THR A 37 16.20 12.09 24.84
N ALA A 38 15.01 11.97 24.24
CA ALA A 38 14.84 11.95 22.80
C ALA A 38 14.50 13.36 22.30
N SER A 39 15.17 13.80 21.24
CA SER A 39 14.90 15.05 20.52
C SER A 39 14.87 14.73 19.04
N ILE A 40 13.90 15.29 18.32
CA ILE A 40 13.68 15.05 16.90
C ILE A 40 13.48 16.36 16.15
N SER A 41 13.84 16.35 14.86
CA SER A 41 13.54 17.42 13.92
C SER A 41 13.03 16.84 12.61
N TRP A 42 12.28 17.63 11.87
CA TRP A 42 11.79 17.27 10.54
C TRP A 42 11.70 18.50 9.65
N GLU A 43 11.85 18.29 8.35
CA GLU A 43 11.72 19.32 7.33
C GLU A 43 11.25 18.72 6.00
N PHE A 44 10.55 19.52 5.20
CA PHE A 44 10.27 19.15 3.81
C PHE A 44 11.57 19.21 2.99
N ILE A 45 11.71 18.30 2.04
CA ILE A 45 12.91 18.27 1.19
C ILE A 45 12.79 19.21 -0.01
N ASP A 46 13.91 19.57 -0.60
CA ASP A 46 13.95 20.34 -1.84
C ASP A 46 13.40 19.53 -3.02
N ALA A 47 12.56 20.15 -3.84
CA ALA A 47 12.18 19.63 -5.15
C ALA A 47 13.28 19.93 -6.15
N ILE A 48 13.81 18.88 -6.79
CA ILE A 48 14.95 18.96 -7.71
C ILE A 48 14.49 18.54 -9.11
N ASP A 49 14.83 19.32 -10.14
CA ASP A 49 14.54 18.97 -11.53
C ASP A 49 15.49 17.90 -12.10
N SER A 50 15.24 17.48 -13.34
CA SER A 50 16.07 16.47 -14.04
C SER A 50 17.52 16.90 -14.29
N THR A 51 17.85 18.18 -14.07
CA THR A 51 19.19 18.73 -14.19
C THR A 51 19.91 18.87 -12.85
N GLY A 52 19.25 18.53 -11.74
CA GLY A 52 19.80 18.65 -10.40
C GLY A 52 19.61 20.03 -9.77
N GLN A 53 18.80 20.91 -10.36
CA GLN A 53 18.54 22.24 -9.84
C GLN A 53 17.36 22.22 -8.87
N VAL A 54 17.49 22.91 -7.72
CA VAL A 54 16.37 23.14 -6.80
C VAL A 54 15.37 24.08 -7.46
N VAL A 55 14.15 23.58 -7.66
CA VAL A 55 13.05 24.31 -8.31
C VAL A 55 11.93 24.67 -7.33
N GLY A 56 11.97 24.13 -6.10
CA GLY A 56 11.01 24.41 -5.05
C GLY A 56 11.19 23.49 -3.86
N THR A 57 10.11 23.25 -3.12
CA THR A 57 10.05 22.32 -1.99
C THR A 57 9.06 21.20 -2.33
N ASP A 58 9.43 19.95 -2.08
CA ASP A 58 8.52 18.80 -2.15
C ASP A 58 7.72 18.73 -0.84
N SER A 59 6.51 19.29 -0.87
CA SER A 59 5.62 19.36 0.31
C SER A 59 4.98 18.03 0.71
N ASN A 60 5.32 16.92 0.03
CA ASN A 60 4.82 15.58 0.34
C ASN A 60 5.94 14.64 0.80
N ARG A 61 7.22 15.06 0.77
CA ARG A 61 8.36 14.29 1.30
C ARG A 61 9.01 15.00 2.47
N VAL A 62 9.18 14.28 3.57
CA VAL A 62 9.73 14.79 4.82
C VAL A 62 11.00 14.03 5.17
N PHE A 63 12.08 14.78 5.38
CA PHE A 63 13.27 14.28 6.05
C PHE A 63 13.08 14.39 7.55
N VAL A 64 13.40 13.32 8.27
CA VAL A 64 13.35 13.28 9.74
C VAL A 64 14.71 12.89 10.31
N SER A 65 15.05 13.46 11.45
CA SER A 65 16.28 13.11 12.16
C SER A 65 16.11 13.20 13.68
N ALA A 66 16.81 12.31 14.39
CA ALA A 66 16.93 12.37 15.83
C ALA A 66 18.31 12.87 16.25
N GLU A 67 18.36 13.63 17.34
CA GLU A 67 19.64 13.97 17.97
C GLU A 67 20.34 12.71 18.48
N ALA A 68 21.67 12.67 18.34
CA ALA A 68 22.46 11.53 18.78
C ALA A 68 22.40 11.39 20.30
N VAL A 69 22.02 10.20 20.77
CA VAL A 69 21.99 9.85 22.20
C VAL A 69 23.13 8.88 22.49
N GLU A 70 23.97 9.21 23.47
CA GLU A 70 25.09 8.36 23.87
C GLU A 70 24.59 7.00 24.39
N GLY A 71 25.21 5.93 23.89
CA GLY A 71 24.83 4.56 24.27
C GLY A 71 23.49 4.09 23.69
N ALA A 72 22.93 4.81 22.70
CA ALA A 72 21.78 4.32 21.95
C ALA A 72 22.15 3.07 21.15
N PHE A 73 21.29 2.05 21.24
CA PHE A 73 21.45 0.79 20.50
C PHE A 73 20.20 0.40 19.71
N LEU A 74 19.08 1.08 19.92
CA LEU A 74 17.85 0.86 19.15
C LEU A 74 17.14 2.19 18.94
N HIS A 75 16.74 2.42 17.70
CA HIS A 75 15.94 3.52 17.23
C HIS A 75 14.66 2.95 16.65
N PHE A 76 13.55 3.65 16.82
CA PHE A 76 12.29 3.26 16.21
C PHE A 76 11.49 4.50 15.87
N TRP A 77 11.13 4.63 14.60
CA TRP A 77 10.22 5.63 14.08
C TRP A 77 8.89 4.98 13.68
N ASP A 78 7.80 5.67 13.96
CA ASP A 78 6.51 5.49 13.30
C ASP A 78 6.12 6.84 12.70
N PHE A 79 6.00 6.88 11.39
CA PHE A 79 5.75 8.11 10.63
C PHE A 79 4.27 8.49 10.59
N GLY A 80 3.38 7.70 11.16
CA GLY A 80 1.93 7.95 11.18
C GLY A 80 1.21 7.65 9.86
N ASN A 81 1.94 7.28 8.81
CA ASN A 81 1.43 6.85 7.50
C ASN A 81 1.51 5.32 7.29
N GLY A 82 1.72 4.56 8.37
CA GLY A 82 1.89 3.10 8.32
C GLY A 82 3.31 2.64 7.99
N GLN A 83 4.25 3.56 7.74
CA GLN A 83 5.68 3.26 7.56
C GLN A 83 6.46 3.49 8.85
N THR A 84 7.54 2.72 9.03
CA THR A 84 8.43 2.77 10.19
C THR A 84 9.90 2.76 9.75
N SER A 85 10.81 3.13 10.66
CA SER A 85 12.26 3.06 10.41
C SER A 85 13.04 2.77 11.70
N ASP A 86 14.21 2.14 11.56
CA ASP A 86 15.17 1.89 12.64
C ASP A 86 16.47 2.71 12.49
N GLN A 87 16.50 3.65 11.53
CA GLN A 87 17.64 4.53 11.29
C GLN A 87 17.56 5.81 12.15
N PRO A 88 18.70 6.41 12.55
CA PRO A 88 18.70 7.69 13.27
C PRO A 88 18.11 8.86 12.47
N SER A 89 18.12 8.76 11.14
CA SER A 89 17.51 9.71 10.21
C SER A 89 17.00 8.97 8.98
N ASP A 90 15.88 9.42 8.42
CA ASP A 90 15.25 8.79 7.24
C ASP A 90 14.42 9.81 6.45
N THR A 91 13.91 9.40 5.30
CA THR A 91 12.94 10.17 4.51
C THR A 91 11.64 9.38 4.38
N THR A 92 10.51 10.05 4.54
CA THR A 92 9.17 9.46 4.41
C THR A 92 8.31 10.28 3.45
N TYR A 93 7.28 9.67 2.90
CA TYR A 93 6.43 10.24 1.86
C TYR A 93 4.94 10.16 2.24
N TYR A 94 4.20 11.24 2.01
CA TYR A 94 2.79 11.42 2.35
C TYR A 94 2.00 11.88 1.13
N PRO A 95 1.34 10.98 0.39
CA PRO A 95 0.65 11.34 -0.85
C PRO A 95 -0.67 12.09 -0.65
N VAL A 96 -1.27 12.03 0.55
CA VAL A 96 -2.61 12.56 0.84
C VAL A 96 -2.51 13.72 1.83
N GLU A 97 -3.35 14.73 1.67
CA GLU A 97 -3.49 15.80 2.66
C GLU A 97 -3.92 15.26 4.03
N GLY A 98 -3.41 15.85 5.10
CA GLY A 98 -3.78 15.45 6.44
C GLY A 98 -2.73 15.73 7.50
N GLU A 99 -3.08 15.41 8.73
CA GLU A 99 -2.20 15.49 9.90
C GLU A 99 -1.69 14.09 10.26
N TYR A 100 -0.37 13.92 10.27
CA TYR A 100 0.29 12.67 10.59
C TYR A 100 1.05 12.78 11.91
N ALA A 101 0.79 11.84 12.82
CA ALA A 101 1.49 11.77 14.11
C ALA A 101 2.83 11.05 13.94
N LEU A 102 3.92 11.83 14.00
CA LEU A 102 5.28 11.31 14.01
C LEU A 102 5.67 10.90 15.43
N SER A 103 6.13 9.67 15.61
CA SER A 103 6.67 9.21 16.89
C SER A 103 8.04 8.56 16.74
N TYR A 104 8.87 8.77 17.75
CA TYR A 104 10.23 8.25 17.83
C TYR A 104 10.51 7.69 19.21
N ALA A 105 11.18 6.54 19.27
CA ALA A 105 11.68 5.93 20.48
C ALA A 105 13.18 5.58 20.34
N VAL A 106 13.93 5.84 21.40
CA VAL A 106 15.36 5.47 21.50
C VAL A 106 15.60 4.69 22.78
N HIS A 107 16.38 3.61 22.68
CA HIS A 107 16.75 2.79 23.83
C HIS A 107 18.25 2.87 24.12
N THR A 108 18.55 3.04 25.40
CA THR A 108 19.89 2.97 25.97
C THR A 108 19.89 2.03 27.17
N ALA A 109 21.05 1.82 27.79
CA ALA A 109 21.14 1.07 29.05
C ALA A 109 20.30 1.69 30.18
N GLY A 110 19.95 2.99 30.08
CA GLY A 110 19.13 3.71 31.06
C GLY A 110 17.63 3.61 30.82
N GLY A 111 17.19 2.87 29.79
CA GLY A 111 15.78 2.68 29.46
C GLY A 111 15.40 3.28 28.10
N MET A 112 14.18 3.79 27.99
CA MET A 112 13.59 4.29 26.76
C MET A 112 13.25 5.77 26.87
N GLY A 113 13.57 6.52 25.83
CA GLY A 113 13.17 7.92 25.64
C GLY A 113 12.27 8.01 24.42
N THR A 114 11.30 8.92 24.43
CA THR A 114 10.36 9.10 23.32
C THR A 114 10.21 10.57 22.95
N ALA A 115 9.95 10.83 21.69
CA ALA A 115 9.63 12.14 21.15
C ALA A 115 8.50 12.02 20.13
N THR A 116 7.70 13.08 19.98
CA THR A 116 6.59 13.12 19.03
C THR A 116 6.53 14.48 18.35
N ALA A 117 6.01 14.50 17.13
CA ALA A 117 5.69 15.71 16.39
C ALA A 117 4.45 15.47 15.52
N THR A 118 3.90 16.55 14.96
CA THR A 118 2.83 16.48 13.97
C THR A 118 3.35 17.04 12.66
N ILE A 119 3.19 16.27 11.58
CA ILE A 119 3.44 16.69 10.21
C ILE A 119 2.09 17.03 9.59
N VAL A 120 1.98 18.23 9.01
CA VAL A 120 0.77 18.68 8.30
C VAL A 120 1.09 18.69 6.81
N ILE A 121 0.33 17.93 6.04
CA ILE A 121 0.41 17.91 4.59
C ILE A 121 -0.78 18.72 4.08
N ASP A 122 -0.47 19.90 3.55
CA ASP A 122 -1.48 20.88 3.15
C ASP A 122 -2.22 20.51 1.86
N GLN A 123 -1.63 19.64 1.03
CA GLN A 123 -2.17 19.27 -0.27
C GLN A 123 -1.91 17.79 -0.57
N THR A 124 -2.94 17.12 -1.09
CA THR A 124 -2.80 15.81 -1.72
C THR A 124 -1.94 15.98 -2.96
N LEU A 125 -0.93 15.13 -3.15
CA LEU A 125 -0.14 15.17 -4.37
C LEU A 125 -1.03 14.75 -5.54
N GLU A 126 -1.35 15.70 -6.41
CA GLU A 126 -1.91 15.42 -7.73
C GLU A 126 -0.78 14.92 -8.63
N LEU A 127 -0.79 13.62 -8.94
CA LEU A 127 0.13 13.06 -9.95
C LEU A 127 -0.23 13.69 -11.30
N PRO A 128 0.70 14.35 -12.01
CA PRO A 128 0.38 15.03 -13.25
C PRO A 128 -0.27 14.06 -14.24
N CYS A 129 -1.40 14.46 -14.81
CA CYS A 129 -2.06 13.71 -15.88
C CYS A 129 -1.24 13.84 -17.17
N GLU A 130 -0.17 13.04 -17.24
CA GLU A 130 0.77 12.95 -18.36
C GLU A 130 0.94 11.50 -18.82
N GLY A 131 1.60 11.30 -19.96
CA GLY A 131 1.96 9.98 -20.49
C GLY A 131 0.76 9.03 -20.65
N THR A 132 0.93 7.78 -20.18
CA THR A 132 -0.10 6.73 -20.22
C THR A 132 -1.39 7.17 -19.53
N LYS A 133 -1.30 7.86 -18.39
CA LYS A 133 -2.50 8.32 -17.65
C LYS A 133 -3.30 9.34 -18.47
N ALA A 134 -2.63 10.31 -19.09
CA ALA A 134 -3.29 11.29 -19.96
C ALA A 134 -3.99 10.64 -21.16
N LEU A 135 -3.32 9.68 -21.80
CA LEU A 135 -3.92 8.95 -22.93
C LEU A 135 -5.06 8.03 -22.47
N LEU A 136 -5.01 7.47 -21.27
CA LEU A 136 -6.06 6.57 -20.79
C LEU A 136 -7.32 7.34 -20.36
N THR A 137 -7.14 8.43 -19.59
CA THR A 137 -8.23 9.15 -18.92
C THR A 137 -8.72 10.38 -19.67
N GLY A 138 -7.89 11.00 -20.52
CA GLY A 138 -8.19 12.30 -21.14
C GLY A 138 -8.11 13.49 -20.17
N CYS A 139 -7.68 13.27 -18.92
CA CYS A 139 -7.59 14.29 -17.86
C CYS A 139 -8.93 15.05 -17.71
N ASP A 140 -8.89 16.38 -17.72
CA ASP A 140 -10.06 17.27 -17.69
C ASP A 140 -11.05 17.05 -18.84
N SER A 141 -10.61 16.43 -19.94
CA SER A 141 -11.44 16.06 -21.09
C SER A 141 -11.68 14.57 -21.10
N GLN A 142 -12.52 14.10 -20.16
CA GLN A 142 -12.81 12.69 -19.90
C GLN A 142 -12.91 11.86 -21.18
N ARG A 143 -11.98 10.92 -21.31
CA ARG A 143 -11.93 9.99 -22.43
C ARG A 143 -12.92 8.87 -22.21
N THR A 144 -13.63 8.54 -23.29
CA THR A 144 -14.56 7.43 -23.35
C THR A 144 -14.10 6.43 -24.39
N TRP A 145 -14.02 5.18 -23.99
CA TRP A 145 -13.64 4.05 -24.82
C TRP A 145 -14.88 3.19 -25.13
N LYS A 146 -14.93 2.64 -26.33
CA LYS A 146 -15.90 1.62 -26.76
C LYS A 146 -15.18 0.47 -27.45
N LEU A 147 -15.79 -0.70 -27.47
CA LEU A 147 -15.25 -1.86 -28.17
C LEU A 147 -15.08 -1.55 -29.66
N SER A 148 -13.94 -1.92 -30.24
CA SER A 148 -13.71 -1.76 -31.68
C SER A 148 -14.58 -2.73 -32.49
N ASN A 149 -14.98 -2.32 -33.69
CA ASN A 149 -15.68 -3.19 -34.64
C ASN A 149 -14.74 -3.80 -35.71
N GLU A 150 -13.42 -3.60 -35.57
CA GLU A 150 -12.47 -4.23 -36.50
C GLU A 150 -12.43 -5.75 -36.33
N ALA A 151 -12.01 -6.45 -37.39
CA ALA A 151 -11.74 -7.88 -37.27
C ALA A 151 -10.61 -8.11 -36.26
N GLY A 152 -10.81 -9.05 -35.33
CA GLY A 152 -9.88 -9.36 -34.25
C GLY A 152 -9.95 -8.42 -33.05
N ALA A 153 -10.97 -7.56 -32.97
CA ALA A 153 -11.20 -6.71 -31.80
C ALA A 153 -11.35 -7.51 -30.49
N ILE A 154 -11.80 -8.77 -30.56
CA ILE A 154 -11.66 -9.73 -29.46
C ILE A 154 -10.91 -10.95 -30.01
N SER A 155 -9.79 -11.28 -29.38
CA SER A 155 -9.00 -12.48 -29.70
C SER A 155 -8.72 -13.28 -28.44
N VAL A 156 -8.75 -14.62 -28.54
CA VAL A 156 -8.58 -15.53 -27.41
C VAL A 156 -7.59 -16.63 -27.74
N GLY A 157 -6.74 -16.98 -26.79
CA GLY A 157 -5.81 -18.10 -26.96
C GLY A 157 -5.25 -18.70 -25.68
N PRO A 158 -4.54 -19.83 -25.81
CA PRO A 158 -4.01 -20.61 -24.67
C PRO A 158 -2.79 -19.96 -23.98
N ALA A 159 -2.20 -18.93 -24.57
CA ALA A 159 -0.99 -18.25 -24.13
C ALA A 159 -1.13 -16.74 -24.37
N PRO A 160 -0.33 -15.90 -23.69
CA PRO A 160 -0.33 -14.46 -23.93
C PRO A 160 -0.20 -14.15 -25.42
N TYR A 161 -1.01 -13.19 -25.89
CA TYR A 161 -1.09 -12.72 -27.29
C TYR A 161 -1.49 -13.78 -28.34
N SER A 162 -1.91 -14.98 -27.94
CA SER A 162 -2.39 -16.01 -28.87
C SER A 162 -3.83 -15.76 -29.29
N THR A 163 -4.14 -16.07 -30.55
CA THR A 163 -5.48 -15.97 -31.14
C THR A 163 -6.05 -17.34 -31.56
N GLU A 164 -5.46 -18.43 -31.07
CA GLU A 164 -5.73 -19.80 -31.53
C GLU A 164 -7.16 -20.27 -31.28
N TRP A 165 -7.80 -19.81 -30.21
CA TRP A 165 -9.14 -20.26 -29.84
C TRP A 165 -10.24 -19.45 -30.52
N TYR A 166 -10.05 -18.15 -30.66
CA TYR A 166 -11.03 -17.27 -31.25
C TYR A 166 -10.43 -15.96 -31.77
N THR A 167 -11.05 -15.42 -32.80
CA THR A 167 -10.81 -14.08 -33.34
C THR A 167 -12.14 -13.56 -33.87
N SER A 168 -12.61 -12.41 -33.38
CA SER A 168 -13.88 -11.85 -33.82
C SER A 168 -13.84 -11.44 -35.30
N PRO A 169 -14.93 -11.65 -36.07
CA PRO A 169 -15.06 -11.02 -37.37
C PRO A 169 -15.26 -9.50 -37.21
N ALA A 170 -15.01 -8.73 -38.28
CA ALA A 170 -15.41 -7.33 -38.32
C ALA A 170 -16.93 -7.22 -38.15
N ASP A 171 -17.37 -6.21 -37.39
CA ASP A 171 -18.77 -5.98 -37.01
C ASP A 171 -19.44 -7.23 -36.38
N GLY A 172 -18.65 -8.04 -35.66
CA GLY A 172 -19.09 -9.32 -35.09
C GLY A 172 -19.77 -9.23 -33.72
N HIS A 173 -19.84 -8.04 -33.13
CA HIS A 173 -20.32 -7.82 -31.76
C HIS A 173 -21.83 -7.55 -31.73
N THR A 174 -22.47 -7.86 -30.61
CA THR A 174 -23.91 -7.62 -30.44
C THR A 174 -24.19 -6.13 -30.19
N GLU A 175 -25.43 -5.70 -30.43
CA GLU A 175 -25.86 -4.31 -30.24
C GLU A 175 -25.59 -3.81 -28.82
N TRP A 176 -25.89 -4.66 -27.83
CA TRP A 176 -25.73 -4.39 -26.40
C TRP A 176 -24.28 -4.57 -25.89
N GLN A 177 -23.33 -4.91 -26.76
CA GLN A 177 -21.89 -4.82 -26.47
C GLN A 177 -21.24 -3.58 -27.11
N VAL A 178 -21.78 -3.10 -28.24
CA VAL A 178 -21.22 -1.94 -28.96
C VAL A 178 -21.77 -0.60 -28.45
N ASP A 179 -22.84 -0.62 -27.67
CA ASP A 179 -23.40 0.54 -26.98
C ASP A 179 -22.77 0.79 -25.60
N ASP A 180 -21.98 -0.15 -25.11
CA ASP A 180 -21.17 -0.04 -23.89
C ASP A 180 -20.09 1.03 -23.96
N ARG A 181 -19.85 1.71 -22.83
CA ARG A 181 -18.82 2.74 -22.69
C ARG A 181 -17.99 2.52 -21.43
N TYR A 182 -16.68 2.71 -21.57
CA TYR A 182 -15.70 2.53 -20.51
C TYR A 182 -14.92 3.83 -20.30
N GLN A 183 -14.80 4.28 -19.06
CA GLN A 183 -14.09 5.50 -18.71
C GLN A 183 -13.19 5.24 -17.50
N PHE A 184 -12.00 5.83 -17.56
CA PHE A 184 -11.04 5.88 -16.46
C PHE A 184 -10.87 7.33 -16.04
N THR A 185 -11.09 7.62 -14.78
CA THR A 185 -10.99 8.97 -14.22
C THR A 185 -9.62 9.20 -13.59
N GLU A 186 -9.19 10.44 -13.47
CA GLU A 186 -7.87 10.73 -12.88
C GLU A 186 -7.74 10.30 -11.41
N ASP A 187 -8.83 10.37 -10.65
CA ASP A 187 -8.93 9.99 -9.24
C ASP A 187 -9.05 8.47 -9.02
N GLY A 188 -8.95 7.67 -10.09
CA GLY A 188 -8.88 6.21 -9.99
C GLY A 188 -10.24 5.52 -10.01
N ALA A 189 -11.34 6.20 -10.35
CA ALA A 189 -12.62 5.56 -10.62
C ALA A 189 -12.66 4.96 -12.04
N TYR A 190 -13.23 3.76 -12.13
CA TYR A 190 -13.56 3.06 -13.36
C TYR A 190 -15.08 3.05 -13.54
N LEU A 191 -15.54 3.64 -14.64
CA LEU A 191 -16.95 3.77 -14.97
C LEU A 191 -17.25 2.88 -16.18
N TYR A 192 -18.10 1.88 -15.96
CA TYR A 192 -18.65 1.04 -17.02
C TYR A 192 -20.14 1.37 -17.18
N ASN A 193 -20.46 2.12 -18.24
CA ASN A 193 -21.84 2.33 -18.64
C ASN A 193 -22.24 1.24 -19.64
N ASN A 194 -23.05 0.29 -19.17
CA ASN A 194 -23.49 -0.87 -19.93
C ASN A 194 -24.89 -0.72 -20.55
N ASN A 195 -25.45 0.51 -20.53
CA ASN A 195 -26.81 0.79 -20.99
C ASN A 195 -27.91 -0.11 -20.38
N GLY A 196 -27.65 -0.72 -19.21
CA GLY A 196 -28.60 -1.56 -18.48
C GLY A 196 -28.47 -3.06 -18.71
N SER A 197 -27.56 -3.54 -19.55
CA SER A 197 -27.31 -4.98 -19.75
C SER A 197 -25.87 -5.31 -20.08
N THR A 198 -25.43 -6.56 -19.95
CA THR A 198 -24.08 -6.99 -20.33
C THR A 198 -24.05 -8.43 -20.86
N MET A 199 -22.97 -8.84 -21.53
CA MET A 199 -22.81 -10.23 -22.00
C MET A 199 -22.50 -11.13 -20.84
N ASN A 200 -23.35 -12.12 -20.57
CA ASN A 200 -23.05 -13.15 -19.58
C ASN A 200 -22.47 -14.41 -20.25
N PRO A 201 -21.14 -14.61 -20.26
CA PRO A 201 -20.52 -15.80 -20.81
C PRO A 201 -20.84 -17.06 -19.98
N PHE A 202 -21.14 -16.91 -18.70
CA PHE A 202 -21.40 -18.02 -17.77
C PHE A 202 -22.82 -18.61 -17.90
N ASP A 203 -23.71 -17.94 -18.63
CA ASP A 203 -25.04 -18.44 -19.02
C ASP A 203 -25.16 -18.61 -20.56
N GLY A 204 -24.02 -18.81 -21.23
CA GLY A 204 -23.99 -19.12 -22.67
C GLY A 204 -23.99 -17.90 -23.59
N TYR A 205 -23.34 -16.80 -23.17
CA TYR A 205 -23.17 -15.56 -23.94
C TYR A 205 -24.50 -14.87 -24.26
N VAL A 206 -25.35 -14.74 -23.24
CA VAL A 206 -26.67 -14.10 -23.34
C VAL A 206 -26.65 -12.69 -22.75
N GLU A 207 -27.50 -11.82 -23.27
CA GLU A 207 -27.75 -10.49 -22.72
C GLU A 207 -28.38 -10.64 -21.32
N THR A 208 -27.74 -10.05 -20.31
CA THR A 208 -28.23 -10.06 -18.93
C THR A 208 -28.44 -8.65 -18.45
N VAL A 209 -29.67 -8.33 -18.03
CA VAL A 209 -29.99 -7.04 -17.40
C VAL A 209 -29.25 -6.94 -16.07
N LEU A 210 -28.41 -5.92 -15.96
CA LEU A 210 -27.51 -5.73 -14.83
C LEU A 210 -27.21 -4.24 -14.69
N GLU A 211 -27.34 -3.71 -13.49
CA GLU A 211 -26.91 -2.36 -13.17
C GLU A 211 -25.49 -2.42 -12.61
N ILE A 212 -24.59 -1.60 -13.16
CA ILE A 212 -23.19 -1.57 -12.78
C ILE A 212 -22.91 -0.30 -12.00
N ALA A 213 -22.52 -0.43 -10.74
CA ALA A 213 -22.02 0.68 -9.96
C ALA A 213 -20.57 1.02 -10.39
N PRO A 214 -20.15 2.30 -10.30
CA PRO A 214 -18.75 2.68 -10.42
C PRO A 214 -17.86 1.86 -9.49
N THR A 215 -16.68 1.50 -9.95
CA THR A 215 -15.63 0.88 -9.14
C THR A 215 -14.32 1.64 -9.29
N THR A 216 -13.20 1.08 -8.87
CA THR A 216 -11.88 1.70 -8.96
C THR A 216 -10.95 0.94 -9.89
N TYR A 217 -9.94 1.61 -10.41
CA TYR A 217 -8.81 1.00 -11.09
C TYR A 217 -7.48 1.49 -10.52
N LEU A 218 -6.44 0.70 -10.73
CA LEU A 218 -5.05 1.07 -10.47
C LEU A 218 -4.26 0.96 -11.78
N LEU A 219 -3.53 2.02 -12.14
CA LEU A 219 -2.53 2.00 -13.20
C LEU A 219 -1.15 1.81 -12.57
N THR A 220 -0.46 0.72 -12.93
CA THR A 220 0.89 0.41 -12.44
C THR A 220 1.86 0.35 -13.61
N GLU A 221 2.85 1.24 -13.61
CA GLU A 221 3.87 1.30 -14.66
C GLU A 221 4.73 0.04 -14.66
N GLY A 222 4.94 -0.55 -15.84
CA GLY A 222 5.84 -1.70 -16.04
C GLY A 222 5.49 -3.01 -15.31
N ALA A 223 4.27 -3.15 -14.78
CA ALA A 223 3.83 -4.35 -14.06
C ALA A 223 3.32 -5.48 -14.97
N GLY A 224 3.18 -5.22 -16.27
CA GLY A 224 2.67 -6.17 -17.24
C GLY A 224 3.63 -7.32 -17.56
N THR A 225 3.12 -8.33 -18.26
CA THR A 225 3.80 -9.61 -18.53
C THR A 225 5.19 -9.44 -19.15
N SER A 226 5.39 -8.41 -19.99
CA SER A 226 6.67 -8.09 -20.64
C SER A 226 7.18 -6.69 -20.29
N GLY A 227 6.68 -6.07 -19.21
CA GLY A 227 7.04 -4.72 -18.78
C GLY A 227 6.17 -3.61 -19.36
N GLU A 228 5.02 -3.93 -19.93
CA GLU A 228 3.98 -2.96 -20.27
C GLU A 228 3.37 -2.35 -19.00
N ASP A 229 2.77 -1.17 -19.12
CA ASP A 229 1.92 -0.62 -18.06
C ASP A 229 0.68 -1.51 -17.88
N GLN A 230 0.18 -1.62 -16.65
CA GLN A 230 -0.93 -2.51 -16.33
C GLN A 230 -2.08 -1.76 -15.64
N ILE A 231 -3.30 -2.04 -16.08
CA ILE A 231 -4.54 -1.64 -15.40
C ILE A 231 -5.00 -2.81 -14.56
N SER A 232 -5.29 -2.60 -13.27
CA SER A 232 -6.00 -3.55 -12.42
C SER A 232 -7.36 -2.98 -12.02
N LEU A 233 -8.43 -3.73 -12.26
CA LEU A 233 -9.79 -3.33 -11.94
C LEU A 233 -10.22 -3.94 -10.60
N ALA A 234 -10.80 -3.13 -9.72
CA ALA A 234 -11.49 -3.65 -8.56
C ALA A 234 -12.79 -4.37 -9.00
N ALA A 235 -13.24 -5.29 -8.16
CA ALA A 235 -14.55 -5.91 -8.36
C ALA A 235 -15.66 -4.85 -8.29
N PHE A 236 -16.74 -5.07 -9.04
CA PHE A 236 -17.92 -4.22 -8.98
C PHE A 236 -18.73 -4.51 -7.71
N ASP A 237 -18.77 -5.76 -7.27
CA ASP A 237 -19.28 -6.19 -5.97
C ASP A 237 -18.68 -7.55 -5.55
N GLU A 238 -19.21 -8.19 -4.50
CA GLU A 238 -18.71 -9.49 -4.00
C GLU A 238 -18.92 -10.67 -4.98
N ALA A 239 -19.81 -10.53 -5.95
CA ALA A 239 -20.19 -11.56 -6.93
C ALA A 239 -19.81 -11.18 -8.38
N LEU A 240 -19.39 -9.94 -8.63
CA LEU A 240 -19.06 -9.42 -9.95
C LEU A 240 -17.63 -8.88 -9.99
N CYS A 241 -16.75 -9.68 -10.56
CA CYS A 241 -15.33 -9.38 -10.75
C CYS A 241 -15.12 -8.14 -11.63
N GLY A 242 -14.00 -7.47 -11.47
CA GLY A 242 -13.63 -6.36 -12.35
C GLY A 242 -13.34 -6.87 -13.76
N PHE A 243 -13.93 -6.24 -14.77
CA PHE A 243 -13.68 -6.56 -16.17
C PHE A 243 -13.87 -5.35 -17.08
N MET A 244 -13.37 -5.44 -18.31
CA MET A 244 -13.57 -4.47 -19.38
C MET A 244 -13.76 -5.19 -20.72
N GLY A 245 -14.78 -4.81 -21.50
CA GLY A 245 -15.09 -5.42 -22.79
C GLY A 245 -15.86 -6.73 -22.68
N VAL A 246 -15.25 -7.77 -22.10
CA VAL A 246 -15.87 -9.10 -21.95
C VAL A 246 -15.85 -9.51 -20.48
N TRP A 247 -16.97 -10.02 -19.95
CA TRP A 247 -17.12 -10.29 -18.51
C TRP A 247 -16.11 -11.33 -18.01
N ASP A 248 -15.80 -12.36 -18.79
CA ASP A 248 -14.81 -13.39 -18.45
C ASP A 248 -13.35 -12.97 -18.68
N SER A 249 -13.05 -11.68 -18.89
CA SER A 249 -11.67 -11.18 -18.92
C SER A 249 -11.28 -10.41 -17.66
N GLY A 250 -9.99 -10.42 -17.30
CA GLY A 250 -9.41 -9.59 -16.24
C GLY A 250 -9.06 -10.37 -14.98
N PRO A 251 -8.92 -9.71 -13.82
CA PRO A 251 -9.24 -8.29 -13.57
C PRO A 251 -8.10 -7.33 -13.92
N TYR A 252 -6.93 -7.84 -14.32
CA TYR A 252 -5.79 -7.03 -14.73
C TYR A 252 -5.52 -7.14 -16.23
N TYR A 253 -5.01 -6.05 -16.81
CA TYR A 253 -4.82 -5.88 -18.23
C TYR A 253 -3.51 -5.15 -18.52
N ASP A 254 -2.64 -5.79 -19.28
CA ASP A 254 -1.45 -5.18 -19.84
C ASP A 254 -1.87 -4.24 -20.99
N ILE A 255 -1.38 -3.00 -20.97
CA ILE A 255 -1.61 -1.99 -22.00
C ILE A 255 -0.64 -2.25 -23.15
N VAL A 256 -1.09 -3.03 -24.13
CA VAL A 256 -0.29 -3.41 -25.31
C VAL A 256 -0.09 -2.22 -26.25
N GLU A 257 -1.13 -1.41 -26.40
CA GLU A 257 -1.11 -0.21 -27.22
C GLU A 257 -2.02 0.83 -26.58
N LEU A 258 -1.54 2.07 -26.50
CA LEU A 258 -2.36 3.21 -26.08
C LEU A 258 -1.97 4.45 -26.88
N THR A 259 -2.96 5.02 -27.56
CA THR A 259 -2.84 6.24 -28.36
C THR A 259 -4.03 7.16 -28.07
N GLU A 260 -4.15 8.27 -28.80
CA GLU A 260 -5.31 9.16 -28.69
C GLU A 260 -6.63 8.49 -29.10
N SER A 261 -6.60 7.53 -30.01
CA SER A 261 -7.80 6.94 -30.63
C SER A 261 -7.94 5.44 -30.47
N ARG A 262 -6.96 4.77 -29.86
CA ARG A 262 -6.86 3.31 -29.80
C ARG A 262 -6.26 2.84 -28.48
N LEU A 263 -6.90 1.84 -27.89
CA LEU A 263 -6.46 1.16 -26.67
C LEU A 263 -6.54 -0.35 -26.92
N VAL A 264 -5.42 -1.05 -26.76
CA VAL A 264 -5.36 -2.51 -26.85
C VAL A 264 -4.96 -3.04 -25.49
N LEU A 265 -5.84 -3.85 -24.92
CA LEU A 265 -5.66 -4.47 -23.61
C LEU A 265 -5.44 -5.96 -23.76
N HIS A 266 -4.55 -6.50 -22.94
CA HIS A 266 -4.28 -7.92 -22.86
C HIS A 266 -4.47 -8.41 -21.43
N GLY A 267 -5.41 -9.33 -21.21
CA GLY A 267 -5.76 -9.80 -19.88
C GLY A 267 -6.02 -11.30 -19.87
N PRO A 268 -5.94 -11.95 -18.71
CA PRO A 268 -6.25 -13.37 -18.58
C PRO A 268 -7.75 -13.63 -18.64
N ILE A 269 -8.13 -14.89 -18.81
CA ILE A 269 -9.51 -15.35 -18.61
C ILE A 269 -9.76 -15.49 -17.10
N GLN A 270 -10.94 -15.09 -16.65
CA GLN A 270 -11.42 -15.32 -15.29
C GLN A 270 -12.79 -16.02 -15.29
N GLY A 271 -13.02 -16.85 -14.28
CA GLY A 271 -14.31 -17.45 -14.01
C GLY A 271 -15.27 -16.47 -13.32
N GLY A 272 -16.55 -16.86 -13.25
CA GLY A 272 -17.59 -16.08 -12.56
C GLY A 272 -17.42 -16.03 -11.03
N ASP A 273 -16.46 -16.79 -10.48
CA ASP A 273 -16.02 -16.78 -9.09
C ASP A 273 -14.78 -15.88 -8.85
N CYS A 274 -14.38 -15.10 -9.86
CA CYS A 274 -13.21 -14.23 -9.85
C CYS A 274 -11.88 -14.97 -9.72
N VAL A 275 -11.86 -16.27 -10.02
CA VAL A 275 -10.65 -17.07 -10.09
C VAL A 275 -10.13 -17.08 -11.52
N GLN A 276 -8.81 -16.97 -11.64
CA GLN A 276 -8.14 -17.03 -12.93
C GLN A 276 -8.28 -18.40 -13.58
N GLU A 277 -8.68 -18.41 -14.84
CA GLU A 277 -8.77 -19.60 -15.67
C GLU A 277 -7.64 -19.64 -16.71
N LYS A 278 -7.55 -20.77 -17.42
CA LYS A 278 -6.53 -20.93 -18.45
C LYS A 278 -6.93 -20.19 -19.71
N GLY A 279 -6.13 -19.20 -20.08
CA GLY A 279 -6.19 -18.55 -21.38
C GLY A 279 -6.06 -17.05 -21.24
N TRP A 280 -6.06 -16.37 -22.37
CA TRP A 280 -5.85 -14.94 -22.45
C TRP A 280 -6.73 -14.30 -23.51
N PHE A 281 -7.21 -13.10 -23.22
CA PHE A 281 -7.88 -12.19 -24.11
C PHE A 281 -6.91 -11.11 -24.61
N THR A 282 -7.08 -10.72 -25.88
CA THR A 282 -6.61 -9.42 -26.39
C THR A 282 -7.83 -8.68 -26.92
N ILE A 283 -8.08 -7.48 -26.39
CA ILE A 283 -9.29 -6.71 -26.66
C ILE A 283 -8.90 -5.33 -27.16
N VAL A 284 -9.51 -4.90 -28.26
CA VAL A 284 -9.26 -3.60 -28.90
C VAL A 284 -10.43 -2.68 -28.66
N PHE A 285 -10.11 -1.49 -28.18
CA PHE A 285 -11.03 -0.38 -27.98
C PHE A 285 -10.62 0.81 -28.85
N VAL A 286 -11.60 1.62 -29.17
CA VAL A 286 -11.43 2.91 -29.85
C VAL A 286 -12.13 3.99 -29.03
N THR A 287 -11.73 5.24 -29.22
CA THR A 287 -12.41 6.37 -28.60
C THR A 287 -13.82 6.50 -29.18
N ASP A 288 -14.80 6.89 -28.34
CA ASP A 288 -16.19 7.03 -28.77
C ASP A 288 -16.44 8.22 -29.70
#